data_AF-A0A7L3KZ01-F1
#
_entry.id   AF-A0A7L3KZ01-F1
#
_cell.length_a   1.000
_cell.length_b   1.000
_cell.length_c   1.000
_cell.angle_alpha   90.00
_cell.angle_beta   90.00
_cell.angle_gamma   90.00
#
_symmetry.space_group_name_H-M   'P 1'
#
loop_
_entity.id
_entity.type
_entity.pdbx_description
1 polymer ?
#
loop_
_entity_poly.entity_id
_entity_poly.type
_entity_poly.pdbx_seq_one_letter_code
_entity_poly.pdbx_strand_id
1 'polypeptide(L)'
;QAAGWAQHQMSPAPPAELSVPLQVSKGPTSHIRLRASVLELSLDLSKNTLQFSSIFIGQCQVETIRLYNWFRVPCKWFITASTPVKKVRHRRH
;
A
#
# COMPACT_ATOMS: atom_id res chain seq x y z
N GLN A 1 -12.60 -26.91 2.74
CA GLN A 1 -12.77 -25.99 1.58
C GLN A 1 -11.62 -25.00 1.60
N ALA A 2 -10.65 -25.16 0.68
CA ALA A 2 -9.59 -24.20 0.47
C ALA A 2 -10.15 -23.08 -0.41
N ALA A 3 -10.39 -21.90 0.18
CA ALA A 3 -10.67 -20.71 -0.59
C ALA A 3 -9.40 -20.35 -1.36
N GLY A 4 -9.45 -20.50 -2.68
CA GLY A 4 -8.41 -20.02 -3.59
C GLY A 4 -8.30 -18.50 -3.44
N TRP A 5 -7.25 -18.05 -2.76
CA TRP A 5 -6.88 -16.65 -2.76
C TRP A 5 -5.95 -16.50 -3.95
N ALA A 6 -6.55 -16.21 -5.12
CA ALA A 6 -5.79 -15.69 -6.23
C ALA A 6 -4.99 -14.50 -5.69
N GLN A 7 -3.66 -14.60 -5.79
CA GLN A 7 -2.78 -13.46 -5.59
C GLN A 7 -3.30 -12.38 -6.53
N HIS A 8 -3.96 -11.35 -6.00
CA HIS A 8 -4.21 -10.13 -6.73
C HIS A 8 -2.84 -9.51 -6.98
N GLN A 9 -2.16 -9.98 -8.00
CA GLN A 9 -0.98 -9.34 -8.54
C GLN A 9 -1.50 -8.05 -9.15
N MET A 10 -1.46 -6.97 -8.37
CA MET A 10 -1.89 -5.64 -8.78
C MET A 10 -0.93 -5.22 -9.89
N SER A 11 -1.37 -5.40 -11.14
CA SER A 11 -0.66 -4.91 -12.31
C SER A 11 -0.64 -3.38 -12.25
N PRO A 12 0.45 -2.72 -12.66
CA PRO A 12 0.47 -1.27 -12.82
C PRO A 12 -0.75 -0.83 -13.65
N ALA A 13 -1.37 0.27 -13.26
CA ALA A 13 -2.41 0.89 -14.08
C ALA A 13 -1.85 1.14 -15.49
N PRO A 14 -2.66 0.97 -16.55
CA PRO A 14 -2.19 1.22 -17.90
C PRO A 14 -1.63 2.65 -18.01
N PRO A 15 -0.50 2.85 -18.71
CA PRO A 15 0.10 4.17 -18.84
C PRO A 15 -0.89 5.17 -19.43
N ALA A 16 -0.97 6.36 -18.83
CA ALA A 16 -1.73 7.47 -19.39
C ALA A 16 -0.95 8.05 -20.58
N GLU A 17 -1.63 8.27 -21.70
CA GLU A 17 -1.03 8.81 -22.92
C GLU A 17 -1.83 10.02 -23.39
N LEU A 18 -1.14 11.14 -23.64
CA LEU A 18 -1.72 12.40 -24.09
C LEU A 18 -0.92 12.97 -25.26
N SER A 19 -1.61 13.38 -26.32
CA SER A 19 -1.00 14.10 -27.45
C SER A 19 -1.27 15.58 -27.30
N VAL A 20 -0.22 16.40 -27.21
CA VAL A 20 -0.32 17.85 -27.04
C VAL A 20 0.21 18.55 -28.30
N PRO A 21 -0.58 19.41 -28.94
CA PRO A 21 -0.09 20.22 -30.05
C PRO A 21 0.82 21.34 -29.53
N LEU A 22 2.05 21.37 -30.00
CA LEU A 22 3.00 22.46 -29.82
C LEU A 22 2.92 23.39 -31.05
N GLN A 23 2.43 24.60 -30.82
CA GLN A 23 2.39 25.64 -31.85
C GLN A 23 3.68 26.44 -31.83
N VAL A 24 4.35 26.52 -32.99
CA VAL A 24 5.53 27.35 -33.20
C VAL A 24 5.09 28.65 -33.88
N SER A 25 5.52 29.81 -33.36
CA SER A 25 5.18 31.11 -33.96
C SER A 25 5.65 31.16 -35.42
N LYS A 26 4.70 31.37 -36.35
CA LYS A 26 4.93 31.35 -37.81
C LYS A 26 5.52 30.03 -38.33
N GLY A 27 5.35 28.92 -37.60
CA GLY A 27 5.87 27.60 -37.96
C GLY A 27 4.80 26.51 -37.95
N PRO A 28 5.16 25.28 -38.33
CA PRO A 28 4.24 24.15 -38.33
C PRO A 28 3.88 23.70 -36.90
N THR A 29 2.65 23.22 -36.72
CA THR A 29 2.23 22.56 -35.48
C THR A 29 2.85 21.17 -35.38
N SER A 30 3.56 20.89 -34.29
CA SER A 30 4.07 19.54 -33.99
C SER A 30 3.29 18.91 -32.85
N HIS A 31 3.07 17.60 -32.88
CA HIS A 31 2.40 16.90 -31.77
C HIS A 31 3.43 16.21 -30.88
N ILE A 32 3.40 16.52 -29.58
CA ILE A 32 4.23 15.88 -28.58
C ILE A 32 3.38 14.81 -27.87
N ARG A 33 3.90 13.60 -27.79
CA ARG A 33 3.27 12.48 -27.09
C ARG A 33 3.84 12.38 -25.69
N LEU A 34 3.02 12.68 -24.70
CA LEU A 34 3.33 12.54 -23.28
C LEU A 34 2.85 11.17 -22.81
N ARG A 35 3.70 10.45 -22.07
CA ARG A 35 3.36 9.16 -21.45
C ARG A 35 3.68 9.23 -19.97
N ALA A 36 2.74 8.80 -19.13
CA ALA A 36 2.92 8.72 -17.69
C ALA A 36 2.58 7.30 -17.22
N SER A 37 3.52 6.66 -16.53
CA SER A 37 3.25 5.42 -15.79
C SER A 37 2.69 5.79 -14.43
N VAL A 38 1.41 5.51 -14.19
CA VAL A 38 0.79 5.72 -12.88
C VAL A 38 1.12 4.52 -12.01
N LEU A 39 1.90 4.75 -10.95
CA LEU A 39 2.20 3.75 -9.95
C LEU A 39 1.28 3.97 -8.75
N GLU A 40 0.39 3.03 -8.47
CA GLU A 40 -0.28 2.97 -7.19
C GLU A 40 0.71 2.39 -6.18
N LEU A 41 1.30 3.25 -5.33
CA LEU A 41 2.27 2.83 -4.34
C LEU A 41 1.57 2.09 -3.20
N SER A 42 1.58 0.77 -3.26
CA SER A 42 1.08 -0.12 -2.21
C SER A 42 2.22 -0.92 -1.58
N LEU A 43 2.03 -1.35 -0.33
CA LEU A 43 2.91 -2.27 0.36
C LEU A 43 2.15 -3.56 0.63
N ASP A 44 2.81 -4.70 0.36
CA ASP A 44 2.25 -6.00 0.69
C ASP A 44 2.72 -6.47 2.07
N LEU A 45 1.83 -7.17 2.78
CA LEU A 45 2.12 -7.71 4.10
C LEU A 45 2.38 -9.22 4.02
N SER A 46 3.37 -9.71 4.75
CA SER A 46 3.54 -11.17 4.94
C SER A 46 2.34 -11.81 5.63
N LYS A 47 1.61 -11.04 6.44
CA LYS A 47 0.40 -11.46 7.15
C LYS A 47 -0.46 -10.24 7.45
N ASN A 48 -1.76 -10.32 7.14
CA ASN A 48 -2.71 -9.22 7.36
C ASN A 48 -3.45 -9.31 8.71
N THR A 49 -3.34 -10.45 9.41
CA THR A 49 -4.05 -10.73 10.66
C THR A 49 -3.08 -11.29 11.68
N LEU A 50 -2.98 -10.67 12.86
CA LEU A 50 -2.22 -11.20 13.99
C LEU A 50 -3.19 -11.88 14.96
N GLN A 51 -2.82 -13.09 15.39
CA GLN A 51 -3.57 -13.85 16.39
C GLN A 51 -2.58 -14.20 17.50
N PHE A 52 -2.80 -13.62 18.67
CA PHE A 52 -1.99 -13.88 19.86
C PHE A 52 -2.67 -14.96 20.70
N SER A 53 -1.88 -15.87 21.25
CA SER A 53 -2.37 -16.89 22.18
C SER A 53 -2.53 -16.31 23.58
N SER A 54 -3.15 -17.06 24.49
CA SER A 54 -3.15 -16.73 25.90
C SER A 54 -1.71 -16.60 26.42
N ILE A 55 -1.40 -15.48 27.06
CA ILE A 55 -0.10 -15.21 27.69
C ILE A 55 -0.26 -15.15 29.20
N PHE A 56 0.75 -15.62 29.93
CA PHE A 56 0.78 -15.51 31.38
C PHE A 56 1.04 -14.06 31.83
N ILE A 57 0.61 -13.74 33.05
CA ILE A 57 0.87 -12.43 33.66
C ILE A 57 2.38 -12.19 33.72
N GLY A 58 2.81 -11.02 33.24
CA GLY A 58 4.24 -10.64 33.20
C GLY A 58 5.00 -11.15 31.98
N GLN A 59 4.36 -11.88 31.06
CA GLN A 59 4.99 -12.34 29.81
C GLN A 59 4.61 -11.44 28.62
N CYS A 60 5.43 -11.50 27.56
CA CYS A 60 5.22 -10.77 26.32
C CYS A 60 5.33 -11.73 25.12
N GLN A 61 4.36 -11.65 24.21
CA GLN A 61 4.43 -12.31 22.91
C GLN A 61 4.71 -11.26 21.84
N VAL A 62 5.69 -11.53 20.97
CA VAL A 62 6.10 -10.63 19.89
C VAL A 62 5.88 -11.34 18.56
N GLU A 63 5.16 -10.68 17.67
CA GLU A 63 4.95 -11.14 16.29
C GLU A 63 5.61 -10.15 15.32
N THR A 64 6.30 -10.67 14.31
CA THR A 64 6.98 -9.85 13.29
C THR A 64 6.24 -9.97 11.97
N ILE A 65 5.86 -8.82 11.39
CA ILE A 65 5.29 -8.74 10.04
C ILE A 65 6.33 -8.11 9.12
N ARG A 66 6.47 -8.65 7.91
CA ARG A 66 7.28 -8.03 6.84
C ARG A 66 6.39 -7.21 5.93
N LEU A 67 6.88 -6.02 5.58
CA LEU A 67 6.31 -5.16 4.56
C LEU A 67 7.17 -5.27 3.30
N TYR A 68 6.56 -5.59 2.18
CA TYR A 68 7.23 -5.73 0.89
C TYR A 68 6.90 -4.53 0.00
N ASN A 69 7.93 -3.82 -0.43
CA ASN A 69 7.83 -2.81 -1.46
C ASN A 69 8.24 -3.42 -2.80
N TRP A 70 7.26 -3.70 -3.67
CA TRP A 70 7.52 -4.24 -5.01
C TRP A 70 7.93 -3.17 -6.02
N PHE A 71 7.80 -1.90 -5.66
CA PHE A 71 8.12 -0.78 -6.54
C PHE A 71 9.59 -0.39 -6.40
N ARG A 72 10.19 0.04 -7.52
CA ARG A 72 11.57 0.55 -7.56
C ARG A 72 11.71 1.97 -7.01
N VAL A 73 10.65 2.51 -6.42
CA VAL A 73 10.62 3.84 -5.80
C VAL A 73 10.36 3.71 -4.29
N PRO A 74 10.88 4.64 -3.46
CA PRO A 74 10.64 4.60 -2.02
C PRO A 74 9.15 4.74 -1.66
N CYS A 75 8.64 3.83 -0.84
CA CYS A 75 7.29 3.91 -0.28
C CYS A 75 7.35 4.43 1.17
N LYS A 76 6.67 5.54 1.43
CA LYS A 76 6.48 6.04 2.80
C LYS A 76 5.32 5.31 3.46
N TRP A 77 5.49 4.91 4.72
CA TRP A 77 4.49 4.16 5.45
C TRP A 77 4.41 4.62 6.90
N PHE A 78 3.26 4.37 7.51
CA PHE A 78 2.99 4.61 8.93
C PHE A 78 1.95 3.61 9.41
N ILE A 79 1.93 3.36 10.73
CA ILE A 79 0.92 2.53 11.38
C ILE A 79 -0.16 3.46 11.93
N THR A 80 -1.42 3.15 11.67
CA THR A 80 -2.56 3.88 12.23
C THR A 80 -3.57 2.90 12.82
N ALA A 81 -4.23 3.30 13.90
CA ALA A 81 -5.35 2.55 14.46
C ALA A 81 -6.64 3.02 13.79
N SER A 82 -7.35 2.13 13.09
CA SER A 82 -8.61 2.44 12.42
C SER A 82 -9.75 2.76 13.40
N THR A 83 -9.63 2.33 14.66
CA THR A 83 -10.57 2.65 15.75
C THR A 83 -9.82 2.91 17.05
N PRO A 84 -10.29 3.84 17.91
CA PRO A 84 -9.70 4.06 19.21
C PRO A 84 -9.90 2.83 20.09
N VAL A 85 -8.80 2.20 20.50
CA VAL A 85 -8.81 1.10 21.47
C VAL A 85 -9.34 1.65 22.80
N LYS A 86 -10.55 1.25 23.21
CA LYS A 86 -11.08 1.57 24.53
C LYS A 86 -10.22 0.85 25.57
N LYS A 87 -9.38 1.60 26.28
CA LYS A 87 -8.60 1.10 27.42
C LYS A 87 -9.58 0.71 28.53
N VAL A 88 -9.81 -0.58 28.72
CA VAL A 88 -10.61 -1.09 29.84
C VAL A 88 -9.87 -0.75 31.13
N ARG A 89 -10.42 0.16 31.95
CA ARG A 89 -9.91 0.42 33.30
C ARG A 89 -10.44 -0.69 34.21
N HIS A 90 -9.57 -1.59 34.65
CA HIS A 90 -9.89 -2.42 35.80
C HIS A 90 -9.84 -1.55 37.06
N ARG A 91 -10.97 -1.47 37.78
CA ARG A 91 -11.00 -0.91 39.13
C ARG A 91 -10.17 -1.84 40.02
N ARG A 92 -9.16 -1.28 40.69
CA ARG A 92 -8.52 -1.97 41.81
C ARG A 92 -9.54 -1.94 42.95
N HIS A 93 -9.95 -3.12 43.41
CA HIS A 93 -10.69 -3.30 44.65
C HIS A 93 -9.71 -3.21 45.83
#